data_AF-A0A714Q439-F1
#
_entry.id   AF-A0A714Q439-F1
#
_cell.length_a   1.000
_cell.length_b   1.000
_cell.length_c   1.000
_cell.angle_alpha   90.00
_cell.angle_beta   90.00
_cell.angle_gamma   90.00
#
_symmetry.space_group_name_H-M   'P 1'
#
loop_
_entity.id
_entity.type
_entity.pdbx_description
1 polymer ?
#
loop_
_entity_poly.entity_id
_entity_poly.type
_entity_poly.pdbx_seq_one_letter_code
_entity_poly.pdbx_strand_id
1 'polypeptide(L)'
;MKIPLLFALLAGSVVSQYAFADVCKNVNGVPSSINYDLTTTLTAEQNQVGKTVQLEKSQEVNVQAVCPAGASTYSQTYRSYVSPYPVVETSGNWKYLKLDPDYLEGGMRIEDSSAGDIYPPMNNVLMGYDENVKAGQPFYVRDSNLEFQLKIVKPFVGTV
;
A
#
# COMPACT_ATOMS: atom_id res chain seq x y z
N MET A 1 -35.29 59.80 -10.21
CA MET A 1 -34.34 59.42 -11.27
C MET A 1 -33.05 58.94 -10.62
N LYS A 2 -32.60 57.72 -10.97
CA LYS A 2 -31.29 57.08 -10.71
C LYS A 2 -31.00 56.59 -9.27
N ILE A 3 -31.42 55.34 -9.02
CA ILE A 3 -30.75 54.39 -8.12
C ILE A 3 -29.47 53.94 -8.85
N PRO A 4 -28.27 54.13 -8.27
CA PRO A 4 -27.40 52.96 -8.10
C PRO A 4 -26.40 53.10 -6.95
N LEU A 5 -26.33 52.13 -6.03
CA LEU A 5 -25.05 51.62 -5.50
C LEU A 5 -25.36 50.44 -4.57
N LEU A 6 -25.81 49.32 -5.13
CA LEU A 6 -26.05 48.12 -4.34
C LEU A 6 -25.87 46.87 -5.19
N PHE A 7 -24.80 46.81 -5.97
CA PHE A 7 -24.42 45.61 -6.72
C PHE A 7 -22.90 45.64 -7.04
N ALA A 8 -22.07 45.61 -6.01
CA ALA A 8 -20.61 45.43 -6.20
C ALA A 8 -19.97 44.56 -5.10
N LEU A 9 -20.77 43.70 -4.47
CA LEU A 9 -20.31 42.74 -3.46
C LEU A 9 -21.03 41.42 -3.71
N LEU A 10 -20.69 40.67 -4.77
CA LEU A 10 -20.99 39.23 -4.86
C LEU A 10 -20.37 38.52 -6.10
N ALA A 11 -19.16 38.88 -6.53
CA ALA A 11 -18.48 38.15 -7.63
C ALA A 11 -17.03 37.85 -7.25
N GLY A 12 -16.87 37.01 -6.24
CA GLY A 12 -15.57 36.53 -5.76
C GLY A 12 -15.68 35.09 -5.26
N SER A 13 -16.51 34.27 -5.87
CA SER A 13 -16.47 32.82 -5.68
C SER A 13 -15.20 32.30 -6.33
N VAL A 14 -14.12 32.30 -5.55
CA VAL A 14 -12.94 31.50 -5.84
C VAL A 14 -13.43 30.06 -5.89
N VAL A 15 -13.57 29.51 -7.09
CA VAL A 15 -13.77 28.07 -7.28
C VAL A 15 -12.47 27.44 -6.81
N SER A 16 -12.40 27.08 -5.53
CA SER A 16 -11.39 26.17 -5.04
C SER A 16 -11.68 24.84 -5.72
N GLN A 17 -11.04 24.62 -6.87
CA GLN A 17 -10.98 23.30 -7.47
C GLN A 17 -10.12 22.46 -6.52
N TYR A 18 -10.78 21.78 -5.59
CA TYR A 18 -10.18 20.66 -4.90
C TYR A 18 -9.87 19.62 -5.98
N ALA A 19 -8.63 19.64 -6.50
CA ALA A 19 -8.13 18.58 -7.33
C ALA A 19 -7.98 17.35 -6.43
N PHE A 20 -9.01 16.52 -6.40
CA PHE A 20 -8.86 15.16 -5.90
C PHE A 20 -7.88 14.47 -6.84
N ALA A 21 -6.85 13.83 -6.29
CA ALA A 21 -6.00 12.95 -7.09
C ALA A 21 -6.89 11.87 -7.71
N ASP A 22 -6.86 11.76 -9.03
CA ASP A 22 -7.60 10.73 -9.74
C ASP A 22 -7.09 9.34 -9.34
N VAL A 23 -8.01 8.40 -9.15
CA VAL A 23 -7.70 7.05 -8.67
C VAL A 23 -7.43 6.15 -9.86
N CYS A 24 -6.21 5.62 -9.94
CA CYS A 24 -5.87 4.57 -10.89
C CYS A 24 -6.58 3.26 -10.51
N LYS A 25 -6.99 2.49 -11.49
CA LYS A 25 -7.71 1.23 -11.31
C LYS A 25 -6.97 0.07 -11.95
N ASN A 26 -7.25 -1.14 -11.48
CA ASN A 26 -6.82 -2.35 -12.18
C ASN A 26 -7.41 -2.36 -13.60
N VAL A 27 -6.62 -2.75 -14.60
CA VAL A 27 -7.07 -2.82 -16.00
C VAL A 27 -8.27 -3.73 -16.21
N ASN A 28 -8.40 -4.76 -15.37
CA ASN A 28 -9.51 -5.70 -15.40
C ASN A 28 -10.79 -5.15 -14.73
N GLY A 29 -10.75 -3.93 -14.18
CA GLY A 29 -11.88 -3.28 -13.52
C GLY A 29 -12.19 -3.79 -12.11
N VAL A 30 -11.52 -4.84 -11.65
CA VAL A 30 -11.69 -5.43 -10.31
C VAL A 30 -10.34 -5.59 -9.62
N PRO A 31 -10.28 -5.57 -8.27
CA PRO A 31 -9.05 -5.88 -7.54
C PRO A 31 -8.55 -7.29 -7.86
N SER A 32 -7.23 -7.42 -8.07
CA SER A 32 -6.59 -8.74 -8.15
C SER A 32 -6.33 -9.28 -6.75
N SER A 33 -6.63 -10.56 -6.52
CA SER A 33 -6.27 -11.26 -5.28
C SER A 33 -4.96 -11.99 -5.47
N ILE A 34 -3.97 -11.65 -4.65
CA ILE A 34 -2.67 -12.31 -4.61
C ILE A 34 -2.51 -12.96 -3.24
N ASN A 35 -2.20 -14.27 -3.24
CA ASN A 35 -1.99 -15.03 -2.01
C ASN A 35 -0.53 -15.44 -1.91
N TYR A 36 0.01 -15.38 -0.69
CA TYR A 36 1.38 -15.80 -0.38
C TYR A 36 1.32 -16.95 0.62
N ASP A 37 1.98 -18.05 0.30
CA ASP A 37 2.13 -19.17 1.23
C ASP A 37 3.26 -18.85 2.23
N LEU A 38 2.89 -18.61 3.49
CA LEU A 38 3.82 -18.32 4.58
C LEU A 38 4.21 -19.59 5.37
N THR A 39 3.88 -20.78 4.88
CA THR A 39 4.24 -22.04 5.52
C THR A 39 5.75 -22.16 5.67
N THR A 40 6.18 -22.47 6.89
CA THR A 40 7.57 -22.75 7.25
C THR A 40 7.63 -23.66 8.48
N THR A 41 8.75 -24.34 8.68
CA THR A 41 9.00 -25.15 9.88
C THR A 41 9.93 -24.39 10.81
N LEU A 42 9.49 -24.20 12.06
CA LEU A 42 10.26 -23.53 13.09
C LEU A 42 11.05 -24.54 13.93
N THR A 43 12.30 -24.22 14.26
CA THR A 43 13.03 -24.95 15.30
C THR A 43 12.53 -24.57 16.70
N ALA A 44 12.90 -25.34 17.72
CA ALA A 44 12.57 -25.02 19.10
C ALA A 44 13.13 -23.66 19.56
N GLU A 45 14.30 -23.27 19.04
CA GLU A 45 14.94 -21.99 19.32
C GLU A 45 14.24 -20.82 18.64
N GLN A 46 13.67 -21.05 17.45
CA GLN A 46 12.87 -20.06 16.73
C GLN A 46 11.46 -19.92 17.34
N ASN A 47 10.89 -21.00 17.86
CA ASN A 47 9.58 -21.03 18.52
C ASN A 47 9.66 -20.58 19.99
N GLN A 48 10.19 -19.38 20.22
CA GLN A 48 10.26 -18.76 21.54
C GLN A 48 9.59 -17.38 21.50
N VAL A 49 8.96 -16.98 22.60
CA VAL A 49 8.30 -15.66 22.69
C VAL A 49 9.24 -14.55 22.23
N GLY A 50 8.73 -13.68 21.35
CA GLY A 50 9.43 -12.51 20.83
C GLY A 50 10.44 -12.81 19.72
N LYS A 51 10.68 -14.07 19.36
CA LYS A 51 11.51 -14.41 18.20
C LYS A 51 10.81 -14.07 16.90
N THR A 52 11.62 -13.65 15.94
CA THR A 52 11.19 -13.32 14.59
C THR A 52 11.85 -14.24 13.56
N VAL A 53 11.10 -14.66 12.56
CA VAL A 53 11.59 -15.46 11.42
C VAL A 53 11.17 -14.75 10.13
N GLN A 54 12.12 -14.57 9.22
CA GLN A 54 11.88 -13.94 7.92
C GLN A 54 11.67 -14.99 6.83
N LEU A 55 10.75 -14.69 5.92
CA LEU A 55 10.39 -15.50 4.78
C LEU A 55 10.42 -14.62 3.54
N GLU A 56 11.32 -14.92 2.60
CA GLU A 56 11.34 -14.30 1.29
C GLU A 56 10.29 -14.96 0.39
N LYS A 57 9.33 -14.18 -0.08
CA LYS A 57 8.19 -14.63 -0.89
C LYS A 57 8.01 -13.73 -2.10
N SER A 58 9.08 -13.54 -2.87
CA SER A 58 9.03 -12.82 -4.14
C SER A 58 8.31 -13.69 -5.18
N GLN A 59 7.20 -13.18 -5.71
CA GLN A 59 6.54 -13.74 -6.88
C GLN A 59 6.16 -12.59 -7.81
N GLU A 60 6.29 -12.80 -9.12
CA GLU A 60 5.87 -11.80 -10.09
C GLU A 60 4.34 -11.69 -10.06
N VAL A 61 3.85 -10.55 -9.57
CA VAL A 61 2.42 -10.24 -9.58
C VAL A 61 2.11 -9.52 -10.88
N ASN A 62 1.49 -10.22 -11.82
CA ASN A 62 1.11 -9.68 -13.13
C ASN A 62 -0.12 -8.74 -13.02
N VAL A 63 0.03 -7.67 -12.23
CA VAL A 63 -1.00 -6.66 -11.98
C VAL A 63 -0.68 -5.42 -12.80
N GLN A 64 -1.63 -5.03 -13.65
CA GLN A 64 -1.57 -3.77 -14.38
C GLN A 64 -2.62 -2.81 -13.87
N ALA A 65 -2.24 -1.55 -13.77
CA ALA A 65 -3.11 -0.44 -13.45
C ALA A 65 -3.22 0.52 -14.63
N VAL A 66 -4.30 1.28 -14.68
CA VAL A 66 -4.53 2.38 -15.62
C VAL A 66 -5.12 3.56 -14.86
N CYS A 67 -4.54 4.73 -15.07
CA CYS A 67 -5.06 5.98 -14.54
C CYS A 67 -6.00 6.64 -15.58
N PRO A 68 -7.00 7.44 -15.17
CA PRO A 68 -7.83 8.16 -16.13
C PRO A 68 -6.99 9.03 -17.07
N ALA A 69 -7.33 9.06 -18.36
CA ALA A 69 -6.62 9.90 -19.32
C ALA A 69 -6.81 11.39 -18.97
N GLY A 70 -5.71 12.15 -18.97
CA GLY A 70 -5.74 13.56 -18.57
C GLY A 70 -5.83 13.81 -17.06
N ALA A 71 -5.79 12.75 -16.23
CA ALA A 71 -5.78 12.82 -14.77
C ALA A 71 -4.61 13.62 -14.19
N SER A 72 -3.49 13.66 -14.91
CA SER A 72 -2.24 14.23 -14.42
C SER A 72 -1.35 14.61 -15.59
N THR A 73 -0.66 15.74 -15.49
CA THR A 73 0.49 16.07 -16.34
C THR A 73 1.75 15.33 -15.92
N TYR A 74 1.70 14.59 -14.81
CA TYR A 74 2.81 13.85 -14.22
C TYR A 74 2.71 12.36 -14.51
N SER A 75 3.86 11.72 -14.66
CA SER A 75 4.00 10.29 -14.94
C SER A 75 4.28 9.47 -13.67
N GLN A 76 4.05 10.04 -12.48
CA GLN A 76 4.20 9.35 -11.20
C GLN A 76 2.85 9.04 -10.58
N THR A 77 2.82 8.02 -9.74
CA THR A 77 1.64 7.68 -8.93
C THR A 77 1.99 7.70 -7.45
N TYR A 78 0.97 7.83 -6.61
CA TYR A 78 1.07 7.55 -5.19
C TYR A 78 0.36 6.23 -4.91
N ARG A 79 0.98 5.36 -4.11
CA ARG A 79 0.42 4.07 -3.71
C ARG A 79 0.25 4.00 -2.20
N SER A 80 -0.86 3.41 -1.78
CA SER A 80 -1.14 3.14 -0.37
C SER A 80 -1.30 1.64 -0.17
N TYR A 81 -0.59 1.11 0.82
CA TYR A 81 -0.69 -0.27 1.30
C TYR A 81 -1.51 -0.24 2.57
N VAL A 82 -2.78 -0.63 2.47
CA VAL A 82 -3.74 -0.55 3.55
C VAL A 82 -4.05 -1.92 4.10
N SER A 83 -4.41 -1.99 5.38
CA SER A 83 -4.90 -3.21 6.01
C SER A 83 -6.24 -2.93 6.69
N PRO A 84 -7.22 -3.84 6.58
CA PRO A 84 -8.43 -3.77 7.40
C PRO A 84 -8.17 -4.17 8.86
N TYR A 85 -7.04 -4.81 9.14
CA TYR A 85 -6.65 -5.22 10.50
C TYR A 85 -5.74 -4.16 11.14
N PRO A 86 -5.90 -3.90 12.44
CA PRO A 86 -5.07 -2.92 13.13
C PRO A 86 -3.63 -3.42 13.26
N VAL A 87 -2.70 -2.46 13.29
CA VAL A 87 -1.33 -2.70 13.74
C VAL A 87 -1.38 -2.94 15.25
N VAL A 88 -0.87 -4.09 15.69
CA VAL A 88 -0.85 -4.49 17.11
C VAL A 88 0.49 -4.22 17.77
N GLU A 89 1.57 -4.16 16.99
CA GLU A 89 2.90 -3.81 17.47
C GLU A 89 3.71 -3.08 16.39
N THR A 90 4.66 -2.25 16.81
CA THR A 90 5.72 -1.72 15.95
C THR A 90 7.09 -2.00 16.57
N SER A 91 8.02 -2.56 15.79
CA SER A 91 9.41 -2.81 16.20
C SER A 91 10.37 -2.35 15.11
N GLY A 92 11.15 -1.31 15.38
CA GLY A 92 11.86 -0.59 14.33
C GLY A 92 10.87 -0.08 13.28
N ASN A 93 11.10 -0.42 12.01
CA ASN A 93 10.19 -0.06 10.91
C ASN A 93 9.05 -1.06 10.72
N TRP A 94 9.14 -2.27 11.30
CA TRP A 94 8.14 -3.31 11.14
C TRP A 94 6.86 -2.94 11.87
N LYS A 95 5.73 -3.10 11.18
CA LYS A 95 4.39 -2.98 11.74
C LYS A 95 3.76 -4.37 11.69
N TYR A 96 3.37 -4.88 12.84
CA TYR A 96 2.85 -6.23 12.97
C TYR A 96 1.33 -6.21 13.08
N LEU A 97 0.73 -7.19 12.41
CA LEU A 97 -0.70 -7.49 12.43
C LEU A 97 -0.86 -8.91 12.97
N LYS A 98 -2.00 -9.21 13.59
CA LYS A 98 -2.29 -10.61 13.98
C LYS A 98 -2.48 -11.47 12.74
N LEU A 99 -1.68 -12.52 12.61
CA LEU A 99 -1.90 -13.59 11.63
C LEU A 99 -2.76 -14.71 12.24
N ASP A 100 -2.57 -14.95 13.53
CA ASP A 100 -3.34 -15.85 14.37
C ASP A 100 -3.80 -15.09 15.63
N PRO A 101 -4.93 -15.47 16.27
CA PRO A 101 -5.41 -14.79 17.47
C PRO A 101 -4.41 -14.76 18.65
N ASP A 102 -3.60 -15.81 18.81
CA ASP A 102 -2.87 -16.11 20.04
C ASP A 102 -1.35 -16.32 19.86
N TYR A 103 -0.92 -16.83 18.71
CA TYR A 103 0.42 -17.38 18.52
C TYR A 103 1.32 -16.55 17.61
N LEU A 104 0.76 -15.97 16.55
CA LEU A 104 1.55 -15.39 15.47
C LEU A 104 1.11 -13.97 15.10
N GLU A 105 2.11 -13.12 15.00
CA GLU A 105 2.03 -11.80 14.41
C GLU A 105 2.89 -11.74 13.14
N GLY A 106 2.50 -10.91 12.19
CA GLY A 106 3.13 -10.81 10.88
C GLY A 106 3.38 -9.37 10.47
N GLY A 107 4.59 -9.09 10.03
CA GLY A 107 4.96 -7.87 9.33
C GLY A 107 5.36 -8.16 7.88
N MET A 108 5.34 -7.13 7.04
CA MET A 108 5.74 -7.21 5.63
C MET A 108 6.71 -6.08 5.30
N ARG A 109 7.71 -6.38 4.45
CA ARG A 109 8.53 -5.40 3.75
C ARG A 109 8.39 -5.63 2.25
N ILE A 110 8.23 -4.53 1.51
CA ILE A 110 8.20 -4.50 0.04
C ILE A 110 9.40 -3.66 -0.40
N GLU A 111 10.20 -4.18 -1.33
CA GLU A 111 11.27 -3.39 -1.95
C GLU A 111 10.76 -2.84 -3.28
N ASP A 112 10.73 -1.51 -3.37
CA ASP A 112 10.45 -0.79 -4.62
C ASP A 112 11.71 -0.04 -5.08
N SER A 113 12.07 -0.20 -6.34
CA SER A 113 13.27 0.41 -6.92
C SER A 113 13.33 1.94 -6.84
N SER A 114 12.19 2.62 -6.68
CA SER A 114 12.09 4.08 -6.60
C SER A 114 11.79 4.57 -5.18
N ALA A 115 10.89 3.90 -4.47
CA ALA A 115 10.48 4.27 -3.12
C ALA A 115 11.36 3.67 -2.01
N GLY A 116 12.19 2.68 -2.33
CA GLY A 116 13.00 1.93 -1.37
C GLY A 116 12.16 0.93 -0.57
N ASP A 117 12.57 0.70 0.68
CA ASP A 117 11.87 -0.20 1.59
C ASP A 117 10.56 0.40 2.10
N ILE A 118 9.47 -0.33 1.87
CA ILE A 118 8.14 0.02 2.35
C ILE A 118 7.73 -1.01 3.40
N TYR A 119 7.25 -0.52 4.54
CA TYR A 119 6.74 -1.35 5.65
C TYR A 119 5.25 -1.11 5.86
N PRO A 120 4.38 -1.87 5.17
CA PRO A 120 2.93 -1.74 5.30
C PRO A 120 2.41 -1.96 6.72
N PRO A 121 1.28 -1.33 7.10
CA PRO A 121 0.49 -0.40 6.29
C PRO A 121 1.16 0.98 6.17
N MET A 122 1.05 1.60 5.00
CA MET A 122 1.63 2.91 4.69
C MET A 122 0.84 3.61 3.58
N ASN A 123 0.61 4.91 3.71
CA ASN A 123 -0.18 5.70 2.77
C ASN A 123 0.69 6.62 1.94
N ASN A 124 0.25 6.90 0.71
CA ASN A 124 0.81 7.93 -0.17
C ASN A 124 2.31 7.80 -0.39
N VAL A 125 2.77 6.58 -0.65
CA VAL A 125 4.15 6.32 -1.06
C VAL A 125 4.31 6.80 -2.50
N LEU A 126 5.27 7.68 -2.76
CA LEU A 126 5.57 8.15 -4.11
C LEU A 126 6.24 7.02 -4.91
N MET A 127 5.61 6.61 -6.00
CA MET A 127 6.12 5.57 -6.89
C MET A 127 7.03 6.17 -7.97
N GLY A 128 7.77 5.29 -8.64
CA GLY A 128 8.60 5.62 -9.79
C GLY A 128 7.84 6.22 -10.99
N TYR A 129 8.62 6.61 -11.98
CA TYR A 129 8.14 7.19 -13.22
C TYR A 129 7.67 6.13 -14.22
N ASP A 130 6.48 6.32 -14.81
CA ASP A 130 6.00 5.55 -15.95
C ASP A 130 5.17 6.42 -16.91
N GLU A 131 5.61 6.56 -18.16
CA GLU A 131 4.95 7.39 -19.18
C GLU A 131 3.48 7.02 -19.42
N ASN A 132 3.14 5.75 -19.22
CA ASN A 132 1.79 5.26 -19.44
C ASN A 132 0.80 5.86 -18.43
N VAL A 133 1.27 6.33 -17.27
CA VAL A 133 0.44 7.01 -16.26
C VAL A 133 -0.21 8.25 -16.86
N LYS A 134 0.58 9.19 -17.40
CA LYS A 134 0.03 10.43 -18.00
C LYS A 134 -0.70 10.18 -19.32
N ALA A 135 -0.29 9.14 -20.05
CA ALA A 135 -0.92 8.75 -21.31
C ALA A 135 -2.27 8.02 -21.10
N GLY A 136 -2.65 7.71 -19.85
CA GLY A 136 -3.85 6.93 -19.55
C GLY A 136 -3.78 5.51 -20.13
N GLN A 137 -2.56 4.96 -20.26
CA GLN A 137 -2.30 3.61 -20.75
C GLN A 137 -1.98 2.65 -19.59
N PRO A 138 -2.13 1.34 -19.79
CA PRO A 138 -1.73 0.34 -18.80
C PRO A 138 -0.26 0.42 -18.39
N PHE A 139 0.02 0.31 -17.10
CA PHE A 139 1.36 0.18 -16.53
C PHE A 139 1.40 -0.91 -15.46
N TYR A 140 2.57 -1.48 -15.22
CA TYR A 140 2.74 -2.59 -14.27
C TYR A 140 2.93 -2.09 -12.83
N VAL A 141 2.26 -2.76 -11.89
CA VAL A 141 2.55 -2.66 -10.46
C VAL A 141 3.68 -3.64 -10.14
N ARG A 142 4.86 -3.10 -9.87
CA ARG A 142 6.10 -3.88 -9.69
C ARG A 142 6.49 -3.96 -8.22
N ASP A 143 5.65 -4.59 -7.41
CA ASP A 143 6.08 -4.96 -6.06
C ASP A 143 6.99 -6.19 -6.17
N SER A 144 8.24 -6.07 -5.71
CA SER A 144 9.24 -7.14 -5.75
C SER A 144 9.89 -7.37 -4.39
N ASN A 145 10.58 -8.51 -4.25
CA ASN A 145 11.41 -8.86 -3.08
C ASN A 145 10.65 -8.73 -1.75
N LEU A 146 9.48 -9.37 -1.73
CA LEU A 146 8.62 -9.35 -0.56
C LEU A 146 9.21 -10.19 0.56
N GLU A 147 9.41 -9.56 1.72
CA GLU A 147 9.87 -10.23 2.93
C GLU A 147 8.75 -10.17 3.97
N PHE A 148 8.33 -11.35 4.42
CA PHE A 148 7.39 -11.48 5.53
C PHE A 148 8.17 -11.80 6.79
N GLN A 149 7.83 -11.15 7.90
CA GLN A 149 8.43 -11.43 9.19
C GLN A 149 7.37 -11.96 10.15
N LEU A 150 7.51 -13.24 10.51
CA LEU A 150 6.69 -13.91 11.49
C LEU A 150 7.27 -13.67 12.89
N LYS A 151 6.45 -13.17 13.81
CA LYS A 151 6.80 -12.99 15.22
C LYS A 151 6.02 -13.97 16.08
N ILE A 152 6.74 -14.69 16.95
CA ILE A 152 6.16 -15.63 17.90
C ILE A 152 5.65 -14.86 19.12
N VAL A 153 4.33 -14.76 19.26
CA VAL A 153 3.67 -14.18 20.44
C VAL A 153 3.65 -15.20 21.57
N LYS A 154 3.35 -16.45 21.22
CA LYS A 154 3.28 -17.57 22.15
C LYS A 154 3.85 -18.83 21.50
N PRO A 155 4.69 -19.61 22.19
CA PRO A 155 5.16 -20.89 21.68
C PRO A 155 4.01 -21.88 21.53
N PHE A 156 4.10 -22.72 20.51
CA PHE A 156 3.08 -23.75 20.22
C PHE A 156 3.69 -25.13 19.97
N VAL A 157 2.85 -26.15 20.07
CA VAL A 157 3.17 -27.53 19.68
C VAL A 157 2.28 -27.89 18.50
N GLY A 158 2.86 -28.42 17.42
CA GLY A 158 2.12 -28.76 16.20
C GLY A 158 2.17 -27.63 15.17
N THR A 159 1.03 -27.33 14.56
CA THR A 159 0.90 -26.37 13.46
C THR A 159 -0.14 -25.32 13.82
N VAL A 160 0.18 -24.07 13.49
CA VAL A 160 -0.67 -22.89 13.58
C VAL A 160 -0.83 -22.34 12.16
#